data_AF-A0A6G8AWQ4-F1
#
_entry.id   AF-A0A6G8AWQ4-F1
#
_cell.length_a   1.000
_cell.length_b   1.000
_cell.length_c   1.000
_cell.angle_alpha   90.00
_cell.angle_beta   90.00
_cell.angle_gamma   90.00
#
_symmetry.space_group_name_H-M   'P 1'
#
loop_
_entity.id
_entity.type
_entity.pdbx_description
1 polymer ?
#
loop_
_entity_poly.entity_id
_entity_poly.type
_entity_poly.pdbx_seq_one_letter_code
_entity_poly.pdbx_strand_id
1 'polypeptide(L)'
;MSNMVKLSNISERIPLYEEVKKSFDEEGNTTITDMSLLPSFRWITMADGTLVQRLINYDLSKAKETEEVWGEYEKEDLSDLKSKRVKIISIPYTVDGTKFKGVAKVSKYNKDNWQAHLKQIDERQNKLKSKAGMINFEIAQKDVEIDKGKLKESSKKATEKVKDQVTAHTKLSEYLAQQMLTRQEWIDISDYSETTSSDVLMDNFEEAMYQNPLILGVKNIALSKNGHMLIVSYEDNQKEFEKKQESIRKEVKEVAKKIVKDDMSDLQKEFAINQYLIETAKYDDAALENAEKNQFKNVDKEFNDSFTPYGVLVNKVGVCASYAGAFKLLADEVGLESIVVTGYLDGEVPHAWNKVKLDNAWHSVDSTNNDNELILNALLNAPKKATKKILQEDERYLVDDYLKDYEASDDDKDKEYYHVEKKFFDQKEVAQKLIEGLKKEESITLRTDYQIDDDDFMSIVKAVNAELRNEDLKGTYWNGVIFLSNK
;
A
#
# COMPACT_ATOMS: atom_id res chain seq x y z
N MET A 1 -15.76 6.48 24.80
CA MET A 1 -15.56 7.15 23.50
C MET A 1 -14.11 7.60 23.43
N SER A 2 -13.38 7.12 22.42
CA SER A 2 -12.24 7.79 21.76
C SER A 2 -11.19 6.77 21.28
N ASN A 3 -11.46 6.10 20.16
CA ASN A 3 -10.42 6.01 19.12
C ASN A 3 -10.65 7.25 18.25
N MET A 4 -10.39 8.43 18.83
CA MET A 4 -10.39 9.65 18.03
C MET A 4 -9.22 9.52 17.07
N VAL A 5 -9.52 9.31 15.79
CA VAL A 5 -8.66 9.87 14.73
C VAL A 5 -8.36 11.29 15.19
N LYS A 6 -7.10 11.59 15.54
CA LYS A 6 -6.71 12.93 15.99
C LYS A 6 -7.27 13.91 14.95
N LEU A 7 -7.88 15.01 15.39
CA LEU A 7 -8.49 15.99 14.48
C LEU A 7 -7.50 16.46 13.39
N SER A 8 -6.20 16.49 13.69
CA SER A 8 -5.12 16.67 12.72
C SER A 8 -5.16 15.64 11.58
N ASN A 9 -5.29 14.36 11.91
CA ASN A 9 -5.26 13.23 10.97
C ASN A 9 -6.54 13.15 10.13
N ILE A 10 -7.62 13.86 10.51
CA ILE A 10 -8.84 13.96 9.69
C ILE A 10 -8.57 14.85 8.47
N SER A 11 -7.79 15.93 8.63
CA SER A 11 -7.54 16.88 7.53
C SER A 11 -6.73 16.27 6.37
N GLU A 12 -5.82 15.34 6.69
CA GLU A 12 -5.05 14.53 5.73
C GLU A 12 -5.94 13.61 4.87
N ARG A 13 -7.19 13.37 5.30
CA ARG A 13 -8.12 12.40 4.69
C ARG A 13 -9.32 13.04 4.00
N ILE A 14 -9.43 14.37 4.01
CA ILE A 14 -10.56 15.06 3.38
C ILE A 14 -10.11 15.61 2.02
N PRO A 15 -10.63 15.08 0.90
CA PRO A 15 -10.44 15.67 -0.42
C PRO A 15 -11.08 17.07 -0.46
N LEU A 16 -10.30 18.09 -0.81
CA LEU A 16 -10.76 19.48 -0.89
C LEU A 16 -11.18 19.86 -2.31
N TYR A 17 -10.28 19.70 -3.30
CA TYR A 17 -10.57 19.90 -4.71
C TYR A 17 -9.62 19.10 -5.62
N GLU A 18 -10.07 18.82 -6.84
CA GLU A 18 -9.25 18.26 -7.92
C GLU A 18 -8.30 19.34 -8.46
N GLU A 19 -7.00 19.08 -8.50
CA GLU A 19 -5.99 20.04 -8.96
C GLU A 19 -5.98 20.05 -10.49
N VAL A 20 -6.88 20.87 -11.05
CA VAL A 20 -7.07 20.96 -12.50
C VAL A 20 -5.78 21.40 -13.19
N LYS A 21 -4.99 22.33 -12.64
CA LYS A 21 -3.72 22.80 -13.25
C LYS A 21 -2.64 21.73 -13.39
N LYS A 22 -2.75 20.62 -12.66
CA LYS A 22 -1.85 19.46 -12.75
C LYS A 22 -2.49 18.27 -13.47
N SER A 23 -3.71 18.44 -13.96
CA SER A 23 -4.50 17.35 -14.53
C SER A 23 -5.16 17.74 -15.87
N PHE A 24 -5.18 19.03 -16.23
CA PHE A 24 -5.71 19.62 -17.46
C PHE A 24 -5.25 21.07 -17.66
N ASP A 25 -4.95 21.45 -18.91
CA ASP A 25 -4.83 22.84 -19.36
C ASP A 25 -6.17 23.61 -19.18
N GLU A 26 -6.05 24.92 -18.91
CA GLU A 26 -7.16 25.86 -18.70
C GLU A 26 -8.21 25.83 -19.83
N GLU A 27 -9.45 26.17 -19.47
CA GLU A 27 -10.66 26.17 -20.32
C GLU A 27 -10.40 26.49 -21.81
N GLY A 28 -10.38 25.45 -22.66
CA GLY A 28 -10.32 25.62 -24.12
C GLY A 28 -9.37 24.68 -24.85
N ASN A 29 -8.44 24.02 -24.16
CA ASN A 29 -7.52 23.03 -24.74
C ASN A 29 -7.61 21.69 -24.00
N THR A 30 -8.71 20.96 -24.17
CA THR A 30 -8.71 19.51 -23.88
C THR A 30 -7.84 18.82 -24.92
N THR A 31 -6.53 18.77 -24.70
CA THR A 31 -5.55 18.14 -25.59
C THR A 31 -5.80 16.63 -25.63
N ILE A 32 -6.57 16.22 -26.64
CA ILE A 32 -6.39 15.02 -27.47
C ILE A 32 -5.56 13.90 -26.79
N THR A 33 -6.24 13.01 -26.08
CA THR A 33 -5.66 11.71 -25.67
C THR A 33 -6.13 10.61 -26.61
N ASP A 34 -5.17 9.81 -27.07
CA ASP A 34 -5.44 8.45 -27.51
C ASP A 34 -6.13 7.68 -26.35
N MET A 35 -7.10 6.82 -26.67
CA MET A 35 -7.81 6.04 -25.66
C MET A 35 -6.87 5.24 -24.73
N SER A 36 -5.74 4.77 -25.27
CA SER A 36 -4.74 3.98 -24.55
C SER A 36 -3.83 4.80 -23.61
N LEU A 37 -3.88 6.12 -23.74
CA LEU A 37 -3.10 7.09 -22.95
C LEU A 37 -3.98 7.93 -22.03
N LEU A 38 -5.27 7.58 -21.91
CA LEU A 38 -6.14 8.21 -20.94
C LEU A 38 -5.48 8.20 -19.56
N PRO A 39 -5.53 9.29 -18.79
CA PRO A 39 -4.91 9.33 -17.47
C PRO A 39 -5.39 8.17 -16.59
N SER A 40 -4.49 7.60 -15.80
CA SER A 40 -4.89 6.57 -14.83
C SER A 40 -5.28 7.15 -13.48
N PHE A 41 -4.74 8.33 -13.13
CA PHE A 41 -4.86 8.96 -11.83
C PHE A 41 -5.25 10.45 -11.95
N ARG A 42 -5.70 11.02 -10.83
CA ARG A 42 -5.96 12.46 -10.65
C ARG A 42 -5.23 13.01 -9.45
N TRP A 43 -4.68 14.21 -9.60
CA TRP A 43 -4.13 14.96 -8.49
C TRP A 43 -5.25 15.59 -7.67
N ILE A 44 -5.33 15.24 -6.40
CA ILE A 44 -6.30 15.75 -5.43
C ILE A 44 -5.55 16.53 -4.37
N THR A 45 -6.02 17.75 -4.09
CA THR A 45 -5.58 18.53 -2.95
C THR A 45 -6.46 18.17 -1.76
N MET A 46 -5.84 17.73 -0.67
CA MET A 46 -6.48 17.39 0.61
C MET A 46 -6.64 18.65 1.47
N ALA A 47 -7.44 18.57 2.54
CA ALA A 47 -7.77 19.73 3.38
C ALA A 47 -6.59 20.31 4.17
N ASP A 48 -5.56 19.51 4.42
CA ASP A 48 -4.28 19.95 4.99
C ASP A 48 -3.34 20.61 3.95
N GLY A 49 -3.78 20.70 2.69
CA GLY A 49 -3.02 21.25 1.56
C GLY A 49 -2.10 20.24 0.88
N THR A 50 -2.11 18.97 1.29
CA THR A 50 -1.30 17.95 0.63
C THR A 50 -1.88 17.55 -0.73
N LEU A 51 -1.00 17.19 -1.67
CA LEU A 51 -1.40 16.67 -2.99
C LEU A 51 -1.18 15.16 -3.04
N VAL A 52 -2.21 14.40 -3.44
CA VAL A 52 -2.19 12.93 -3.60
C VAL A 52 -2.68 12.54 -4.99
N GLN A 53 -2.19 11.43 -5.55
CA GLN A 53 -2.75 10.83 -6.77
C GLN A 53 -3.82 9.81 -6.40
N ARG A 54 -5.01 9.92 -7.01
CA ARG A 54 -6.13 8.98 -6.82
C ARG A 54 -6.50 8.32 -8.12
N LEU A 55 -6.78 7.02 -8.09
CA LEU A 55 -7.14 6.27 -9.29
C LEU A 55 -8.44 6.80 -9.91
N ILE A 56 -8.54 6.78 -11.23
CA ILE A 56 -9.76 7.10 -11.96
C ILE A 56 -10.59 5.83 -12.16
N ASN A 57 -11.86 5.87 -11.75
CA ASN A 57 -12.84 4.83 -12.05
C ASN A 57 -13.69 5.26 -13.25
N TYR A 58 -13.38 4.74 -14.43
CA TYR A 58 -14.13 5.02 -15.67
C TYR A 58 -15.45 4.24 -15.72
N ASP A 59 -16.55 4.94 -15.97
CA ASP A 59 -17.85 4.33 -16.25
C ASP A 59 -17.98 4.01 -17.74
N LEU A 60 -17.30 2.93 -18.15
CA LEU A 60 -17.23 2.48 -19.53
C LEU A 60 -18.60 2.09 -20.11
N SER A 61 -19.55 1.70 -19.25
CA SER A 61 -20.94 1.39 -19.65
C SER A 61 -21.70 2.61 -20.19
N LYS A 62 -21.27 3.81 -19.79
CA LYS A 62 -21.84 5.09 -20.24
C LYS A 62 -20.98 5.78 -21.29
N ALA A 63 -19.93 5.14 -21.79
CA ALA A 63 -19.11 5.66 -22.88
C ALA A 63 -19.96 5.81 -24.15
N LYS A 64 -19.85 6.97 -24.81
CA LYS A 64 -20.63 7.25 -26.03
C LYS A 64 -19.89 8.16 -27.00
N GLU A 65 -20.11 7.92 -28.30
CA GLU A 65 -19.71 8.87 -29.33
C GLU A 65 -20.61 10.11 -29.27
N THR A 66 -19.98 11.29 -29.21
CA THR A 66 -20.65 12.60 -29.22
C THR A 66 -19.96 13.51 -30.21
N GLU A 67 -20.69 14.50 -30.72
CA GLU A 67 -20.13 15.55 -31.56
C GLU A 67 -20.06 16.84 -30.76
N GLU A 68 -18.89 17.46 -30.71
CA GLU A 68 -18.67 18.76 -30.07
C GLU A 68 -18.20 19.79 -31.11
N VAL A 69 -18.41 21.07 -30.82
CA VAL A 69 -17.91 22.18 -31.64
C VAL A 69 -16.74 22.80 -30.91
N TRP A 70 -15.54 22.68 -31.48
CA TRP A 70 -14.30 23.19 -30.90
C TRP A 70 -13.82 24.41 -31.68
N GLY A 71 -13.11 25.30 -30.99
CA GLY A 71 -12.36 26.40 -31.60
C GLY A 71 -10.99 25.93 -32.06
N GLU A 72 -10.62 26.22 -33.30
CA GLU A 72 -9.29 25.95 -33.87
C GLU A 72 -8.68 27.30 -34.24
N TYR A 73 -7.50 27.60 -33.69
CA TYR A 73 -6.75 28.83 -33.94
C TYR A 73 -5.25 28.53 -33.91
N GLU A 74 -4.47 29.20 -34.76
CA GLU A 74 -3.00 29.11 -34.75
C GLU A 74 -2.36 30.33 -34.06
N LYS A 75 -3.10 31.45 -33.97
CA LYS A 75 -2.59 32.69 -33.39
C LYS A 75 -3.10 32.88 -31.96
N GLU A 76 -2.21 33.24 -31.05
CA GLU A 76 -2.56 33.55 -29.65
C GLU A 76 -3.61 34.66 -29.50
N ASP A 77 -3.74 35.55 -30.50
CA ASP A 77 -4.74 36.62 -30.51
C ASP A 77 -6.15 36.17 -30.95
N LEU A 78 -6.33 34.87 -31.22
CA LEU A 78 -7.57 34.25 -31.68
C LEU A 78 -8.14 34.85 -32.98
N SER A 79 -7.34 35.63 -33.73
CA SER A 79 -7.82 36.34 -34.92
C SER A 79 -8.21 35.41 -36.07
N ASP A 80 -7.77 34.15 -36.03
CA ASP A 80 -8.05 33.11 -37.00
C ASP A 80 -8.98 32.01 -36.47
N LEU A 81 -9.62 32.23 -35.32
CA LEU A 81 -10.51 31.26 -34.68
C LEU A 81 -11.60 30.76 -35.63
N LYS A 82 -11.62 29.45 -35.85
CA LYS A 82 -12.65 28.74 -36.63
C LYS A 82 -13.33 27.70 -35.78
N SER A 83 -14.62 27.50 -36.01
CA SER A 83 -15.38 26.42 -35.37
C SER A 83 -15.28 25.14 -36.18
N LYS A 84 -14.89 24.05 -35.53
CA LYS A 84 -14.76 22.71 -36.12
C LYS A 84 -15.64 21.73 -35.36
N ARG A 85 -16.43 20.95 -36.09
CA ARG A 85 -17.17 19.81 -35.50
C ARG A 85 -16.21 18.64 -35.35
N VAL A 86 -16.06 18.17 -34.12
CA VAL A 86 -15.16 17.07 -33.77
C VAL A 86 -15.99 15.95 -33.16
N LYS A 87 -15.87 14.74 -33.71
CA LYS A 87 -16.41 13.55 -33.07
C LYS A 87 -15.45 13.07 -31.99
N ILE A 88 -15.98 12.77 -30.82
CA ILE A 88 -15.23 12.30 -29.67
C ILE A 88 -15.95 11.14 -29.01
N ILE A 89 -15.22 10.31 -28.25
CA ILE A 89 -15.81 9.44 -27.24
C ILE A 89 -15.78 10.18 -25.90
N SER A 90 -16.95 10.30 -25.29
CA SER A 90 -17.12 10.82 -23.93
C SER A 90 -17.25 9.65 -22.95
N ILE A 91 -16.38 9.58 -21.94
CA ILE A 91 -16.37 8.53 -20.92
C ILE A 91 -16.49 9.19 -19.54
N PRO A 92 -17.66 9.08 -18.87
CA PRO A 92 -17.80 9.56 -17.50
C PRO A 92 -16.85 8.82 -16.56
N TYR A 93 -16.38 9.50 -15.53
CA TYR A 93 -15.57 8.88 -14.48
C TYR A 93 -15.82 9.49 -13.12
N THR A 94 -15.45 8.74 -12.08
CA THR A 94 -15.31 9.20 -10.69
C THR A 94 -13.85 9.07 -10.29
N VAL A 95 -13.39 9.93 -9.38
CA VAL A 95 -12.06 9.78 -8.76
C VAL A 95 -12.22 8.97 -7.48
N ASP A 96 -11.46 7.89 -7.38
CA ASP A 96 -11.54 6.94 -6.29
C ASP A 96 -11.39 7.62 -4.92
N GLY A 97 -12.21 7.19 -3.96
CA GLY A 97 -12.21 7.77 -2.62
C GLY A 97 -12.82 9.17 -2.47
N THR A 98 -13.30 9.77 -3.57
CA THR A 98 -13.82 11.14 -3.56
C THR A 98 -15.24 11.25 -4.12
N LYS A 99 -15.84 12.45 -4.01
CA LYS A 99 -17.08 12.79 -4.71
C LYS A 99 -16.85 13.39 -6.10
N PHE A 100 -15.59 13.55 -6.51
CA PHE A 100 -15.25 14.19 -7.77
C PHE A 100 -15.64 13.32 -8.96
N LYS A 101 -16.14 13.98 -10.00
CA LYS A 101 -16.68 13.38 -11.22
C LYS A 101 -16.22 14.21 -12.40
N GLY A 102 -15.91 13.53 -13.49
CA GLY A 102 -15.55 14.18 -14.74
C GLY A 102 -16.01 13.38 -15.95
N VAL A 103 -15.65 13.89 -17.12
CA VAL A 103 -15.84 13.20 -18.41
C VAL A 103 -14.52 13.26 -19.16
N ALA A 104 -13.94 12.10 -19.43
CA ALA A 104 -12.79 12.01 -20.31
C ALA A 104 -13.26 12.11 -21.76
N LYS A 105 -12.54 12.91 -22.56
CA LYS A 105 -12.82 13.15 -23.97
C LYS A 105 -11.70 12.56 -24.81
N VAL A 106 -12.04 11.62 -25.68
CA VAL A 106 -11.10 10.93 -26.58
C VAL A 106 -11.42 11.32 -28.01
N SER A 107 -10.51 12.00 -28.69
CA SER A 107 -10.67 12.41 -30.08
C SER A 107 -9.91 11.54 -31.07
N LYS A 108 -8.87 10.80 -30.62
CA LYS A 108 -8.17 9.78 -31.41
C LYS A 108 -8.66 8.39 -31.00
N TYR A 109 -9.46 7.77 -31.86
CA TYR A 109 -10.00 6.42 -31.66
C TYR A 109 -10.34 5.75 -33.00
N ASN A 110 -10.34 4.42 -33.00
CA ASN A 110 -10.82 3.65 -34.15
C ASN A 110 -12.37 3.64 -34.16
N LYS A 111 -12.98 4.34 -35.12
CA LYS A 111 -14.46 4.47 -35.21
C LYS A 111 -15.19 3.14 -35.33
N ASP A 112 -14.55 2.12 -35.90
CA ASP A 112 -15.16 0.82 -36.17
C ASP A 112 -15.04 -0.15 -34.97
N ASN A 113 -14.16 0.14 -33.99
CA ASN A 113 -13.87 -0.83 -32.91
C ASN A 113 -13.47 -0.19 -31.55
N TRP A 114 -13.77 1.08 -31.31
CA TRP A 114 -13.37 1.75 -30.06
C TRP A 114 -13.96 1.08 -28.81
N GLN A 115 -15.10 0.39 -28.92
CA GLN A 115 -15.68 -0.36 -27.81
C GLN A 115 -14.76 -1.49 -27.32
N ALA A 116 -14.01 -2.15 -28.21
CA ALA A 116 -13.04 -3.17 -27.80
C ALA A 116 -11.86 -2.58 -27.01
N HIS A 117 -11.51 -1.32 -27.27
CA HIS A 117 -10.43 -0.62 -26.55
C HIS A 117 -10.85 -0.20 -25.14
N LEU A 118 -12.16 -0.05 -24.86
CA LEU A 118 -12.65 0.20 -23.50
C LEU A 118 -12.24 -0.92 -22.53
N LYS A 119 -12.23 -2.18 -22.98
CA LYS A 119 -11.82 -3.32 -22.16
C LYS A 119 -10.37 -3.19 -21.69
N GLN A 120 -9.50 -2.62 -22.51
CA GLN A 120 -8.10 -2.40 -22.15
C GLN A 120 -7.95 -1.33 -21.08
N ILE A 121 -8.81 -0.30 -21.08
CA ILE A 121 -8.88 0.68 -19.99
C ILE A 121 -9.28 -0.01 -18.70
N ASP A 122 -10.34 -0.84 -18.72
CA ASP A 122 -10.81 -1.57 -17.55
C ASP A 122 -9.72 -2.48 -16.98
N GLU A 123 -9.08 -3.29 -17.84
CA GLU A 123 -7.97 -4.16 -17.45
C GLU A 123 -6.81 -3.37 -16.85
N ARG A 124 -6.43 -2.24 -17.44
CA ARG A 124 -5.38 -1.35 -16.90
C ARG A 124 -5.78 -0.77 -15.55
N GLN A 125 -6.98 -0.20 -15.41
CA GLN A 125 -7.41 0.40 -14.13
C GLN A 125 -7.52 -0.66 -13.04
N ASN A 126 -7.99 -1.87 -13.36
CA ASN A 126 -8.02 -2.98 -12.41
C ASN A 126 -6.61 -3.40 -11.98
N LYS A 127 -5.63 -3.43 -12.90
CA LYS A 127 -4.22 -3.69 -12.56
C LYS A 127 -3.57 -2.59 -11.71
N LEU A 128 -4.02 -1.35 -11.84
CA LEU A 128 -3.48 -0.19 -11.12
C LEU A 128 -4.16 0.07 -9.78
N LYS A 129 -5.20 -0.68 -9.42
CA LYS A 129 -5.81 -0.58 -8.09
C LYS A 129 -4.78 -0.91 -7.03
N SER A 130 -4.55 0.05 -6.15
CA SER A 130 -3.70 -0.13 -4.99
C SER A 130 -4.30 -1.21 -4.09
N LYS A 131 -3.46 -2.10 -3.59
CA LYS A 131 -3.84 -3.24 -2.75
C LYS A 131 -3.68 -2.85 -1.28
N ALA A 132 -4.78 -2.75 -0.55
CA ALA A 132 -4.84 -2.46 0.87
C ALA A 132 -5.99 -3.20 1.54
N GLY A 133 -6.14 -3.05 2.85
CA GLY A 133 -7.31 -3.52 3.59
C GLY A 133 -6.95 -4.47 4.71
N MET A 134 -6.07 -4.04 5.63
CA MET A 134 -5.92 -4.73 6.91
C MET A 134 -7.19 -4.54 7.75
N ILE A 135 -7.43 -5.46 8.68
CA ILE A 135 -8.46 -5.25 9.70
C ILE A 135 -7.92 -4.33 10.79
N ASN A 136 -8.74 -3.35 11.20
CA ASN A 136 -8.49 -2.52 12.36
C ASN A 136 -9.20 -3.15 13.55
N PHE A 137 -8.45 -3.47 14.61
CA PHE A 137 -9.02 -3.96 15.85
C PHE A 137 -9.71 -2.80 16.59
N GLU A 138 -11.03 -2.87 16.73
CA GLU A 138 -11.76 -2.03 17.69
C GLU A 138 -11.92 -2.79 19.01
N ILE A 139 -11.33 -2.26 20.08
CA ILE A 139 -11.49 -2.85 21.41
C ILE A 139 -12.93 -2.65 21.88
N ALA A 140 -13.63 -3.75 22.13
CA ALA A 140 -14.79 -3.70 23.01
C ALA A 140 -14.28 -3.62 24.47
N GLN A 141 -14.24 -2.42 25.06
CA GLN A 141 -14.16 -2.29 26.51
C GLN A 141 -15.42 -2.92 27.10
N LYS A 142 -15.31 -4.19 27.47
CA LYS A 142 -16.31 -4.88 28.27
C LYS A 142 -15.68 -5.18 29.61
N ASP A 143 -16.31 -4.69 30.66
CA ASP A 143 -16.03 -5.11 32.02
C ASP A 143 -16.32 -6.62 32.12
N VAL A 144 -15.30 -7.45 31.90
CA VAL A 144 -15.44 -8.90 32.07
C VAL A 144 -15.27 -9.24 33.54
N GLU A 145 -16.24 -9.96 34.11
CA GLU A 145 -16.09 -10.55 35.44
C GLU A 145 -15.09 -11.70 35.40
N ILE A 146 -14.12 -11.64 36.31
CA ILE A 146 -13.01 -12.58 36.38
C ILE A 146 -13.51 -13.97 36.83
N ASP A 147 -13.29 -14.99 35.99
CA ASP A 147 -13.45 -16.40 36.37
C ASP A 147 -12.16 -16.93 37.04
N LYS A 148 -12.23 -17.13 38.36
CA LYS A 148 -11.10 -17.61 39.19
C LYS A 148 -10.62 -19.02 38.82
N GLY A 149 -11.42 -19.82 38.11
CA GLY A 149 -11.04 -21.15 37.62
C GLY A 149 -10.07 -21.07 36.45
N LYS A 150 -10.36 -20.21 35.46
CA LYS A 150 -9.53 -19.99 34.26
C LYS A 150 -8.19 -19.33 34.57
N LEU A 151 -8.18 -18.42 35.55
CA LEU A 151 -6.96 -17.81 36.10
C LEU A 151 -5.91 -18.81 36.59
N LYS A 152 -6.34 -19.87 37.30
CA LYS A 152 -5.44 -20.91 37.84
C LYS A 152 -4.86 -21.82 36.75
N GLU A 153 -5.48 -21.84 35.57
CA GLU A 153 -5.04 -22.66 34.44
C GLU A 153 -4.08 -21.89 33.53
N SER A 154 -4.30 -20.58 33.29
CA SER A 154 -3.35 -19.74 32.53
C SER A 154 -2.05 -19.51 33.31
N SER A 155 -2.13 -19.22 34.61
CA SER A 155 -0.95 -19.03 35.48
C SER A 155 -0.06 -20.27 35.60
N LYS A 156 -0.56 -21.48 35.30
CA LYS A 156 0.26 -22.70 35.22
C LYS A 156 1.00 -22.88 33.89
N LYS A 157 0.55 -22.23 32.82
CA LYS A 157 1.17 -22.29 31.48
C LYS A 157 2.18 -21.16 31.23
N ALA A 158 2.11 -20.07 32.00
CA ALA A 158 2.95 -18.87 31.84
C ALA A 158 4.46 -19.05 32.10
N THR A 159 4.95 -20.27 32.34
CA THR A 159 6.37 -20.55 32.64
C THR A 159 7.18 -21.06 31.44
N GLU A 160 6.56 -21.20 30.26
CA GLU A 160 7.29 -21.60 29.06
C GLU A 160 7.95 -20.39 28.40
N LYS A 161 9.29 -20.42 28.33
CA LYS A 161 10.06 -19.38 27.64
C LYS A 161 9.85 -19.50 26.14
N VAL A 162 9.36 -18.43 25.51
CA VAL A 162 9.24 -18.33 24.06
C VAL A 162 10.64 -18.44 23.43
N LYS A 163 10.76 -19.24 22.37
CA LYS A 163 12.03 -19.46 21.65
C LYS A 163 12.28 -18.41 20.56
N ASP A 164 11.21 -17.79 20.08
CA ASP A 164 11.26 -16.79 19.03
C ASP A 164 11.81 -15.47 19.57
N GLN A 165 12.47 -14.71 18.70
CA GLN A 165 12.90 -13.36 19.01
C GLN A 165 11.66 -12.47 19.22
N VAL A 166 11.71 -11.66 20.28
CA VAL A 166 10.67 -10.67 20.57
C VAL A 166 11.18 -9.29 20.19
N THR A 167 10.40 -8.56 19.40
CA THR A 167 10.62 -7.14 19.08
C THR A 167 9.68 -6.31 19.94
N ALA A 168 10.23 -5.45 20.80
CA ALA A 168 9.50 -4.61 21.76
C ALA A 168 10.41 -3.48 22.29
N HIS A 169 9.82 -2.34 22.64
CA HIS A 169 10.54 -1.18 23.20
C HIS A 169 10.34 -0.97 24.70
N THR A 170 9.33 -1.61 25.29
CA THR A 170 9.08 -1.52 26.73
C THR A 170 9.00 -2.91 27.35
N LYS A 171 9.16 -2.97 28.67
CA LYS A 171 8.96 -4.20 29.43
C LYS A 171 7.53 -4.73 29.32
N LEU A 172 6.55 -3.83 29.21
CA LEU A 172 5.15 -4.20 29.09
C LEU A 172 4.87 -4.80 27.71
N SER A 173 5.31 -4.17 26.61
CA SER A 173 5.13 -4.72 25.26
C SER A 173 5.89 -6.03 25.08
N GLU A 174 7.11 -6.14 25.62
CA GLU A 174 7.87 -7.39 25.62
C GLU A 174 7.12 -8.51 26.38
N TYR A 175 6.62 -8.20 27.58
CA TYR A 175 5.84 -9.14 28.38
C TYR A 175 4.57 -9.59 27.65
N LEU A 176 3.79 -8.65 27.10
CA LEU A 176 2.58 -8.96 26.35
C LEU A 176 2.88 -9.84 25.14
N ALA A 177 3.93 -9.54 24.38
CA ALA A 177 4.34 -10.34 23.23
C ALA A 177 4.66 -11.78 23.65
N GLN A 178 5.44 -11.97 24.73
CA GLN A 178 5.76 -13.31 25.24
C GLN A 178 4.50 -14.11 25.63
N GLN A 179 3.54 -13.46 26.30
CA GLN A 179 2.29 -14.12 26.69
C GLN A 179 1.44 -14.50 25.45
N MET A 180 1.32 -13.58 24.50
CA MET A 180 0.53 -13.79 23.28
C MET A 180 1.16 -14.80 22.31
N LEU A 181 2.49 -14.90 22.25
CA LEU A 181 3.20 -15.91 21.45
C LEU A 181 2.91 -17.34 21.90
N THR A 182 2.48 -17.53 23.15
CA THR A 182 2.01 -18.82 23.69
C THR A 182 0.49 -18.95 23.71
N ARG A 183 -0.24 -17.99 23.11
CA ARG A 183 -1.70 -17.92 23.05
C ARG A 183 -2.36 -17.87 24.44
N GLN A 184 -1.75 -17.18 25.41
CA GLN A 184 -2.43 -16.94 26.68
C GLN A 184 -3.67 -16.07 26.46
N GLU A 185 -4.80 -16.55 26.98
CA GLU A 185 -6.08 -15.82 26.92
C GLU A 185 -6.27 -14.89 28.12
N TRP A 186 -5.62 -15.16 29.24
CA TRP A 186 -5.74 -14.39 30.48
C TRP A 186 -4.34 -14.01 30.96
N ILE A 187 -4.00 -12.73 30.83
CA ILE A 187 -2.68 -12.18 31.09
C ILE A 187 -2.77 -11.28 32.33
N ASP A 188 -2.01 -11.63 33.37
CA ASP A 188 -1.89 -10.80 34.57
C ASP A 188 -0.97 -9.62 34.28
N ILE A 189 -1.50 -8.40 34.41
CA ILE A 189 -0.78 -7.14 34.21
C ILE A 189 -0.77 -6.30 35.49
N SER A 190 -1.00 -6.91 36.66
CA SER A 190 -1.05 -6.20 37.96
C SER A 190 0.22 -5.42 38.28
N ASP A 191 1.39 -5.92 37.88
CA ASP A 191 2.68 -5.22 38.05
C ASP A 191 2.78 -3.93 37.20
N TYR A 192 1.87 -3.73 36.24
CA TYR A 192 1.81 -2.59 35.33
C TYR A 192 0.55 -1.73 35.51
N SER A 193 -0.47 -2.23 36.22
CA SER A 193 -1.82 -1.67 36.20
C SER A 193 -2.00 -0.37 37.00
N GLU A 194 -1.16 -0.10 38.00
CA GLU A 194 -1.27 1.12 38.83
C GLU A 194 -0.74 2.38 38.13
N THR A 195 -0.02 2.24 36.99
CA THR A 195 0.67 3.33 36.31
C THR A 195 0.32 3.49 34.83
N THR A 196 -0.51 2.62 34.28
CA THR A 196 -0.75 2.54 32.83
C THR A 196 -2.17 2.97 32.49
N SER A 197 -2.32 4.06 31.72
CA SER A 197 -3.63 4.45 31.17
C SER A 197 -4.12 3.42 30.14
N SER A 198 -5.40 3.47 29.77
CA SER A 198 -5.93 2.62 28.69
C SER A 198 -5.16 2.78 27.38
N ASP A 199 -4.70 3.99 27.10
CA ASP A 199 -4.04 4.36 25.86
C ASP A 199 -2.62 3.78 25.85
N VAL A 200 -1.85 3.98 26.93
CA VAL A 200 -0.51 3.37 27.07
C VAL A 200 -0.59 1.84 27.01
N LEU A 201 -1.61 1.23 27.63
CA LEU A 201 -1.79 -0.23 27.53
C LEU A 201 -2.04 -0.67 26.09
N MET A 202 -2.83 0.10 25.34
CA MET A 202 -3.13 -0.20 23.94
C MET A 202 -1.89 -0.06 23.06
N ASP A 203 -1.12 1.02 23.18
CA ASP A 203 0.11 1.20 22.40
C ASP A 203 1.08 0.02 22.61
N ASN A 204 1.23 -0.42 23.86
CA ASN A 204 2.08 -1.56 24.20
C ASN A 204 1.52 -2.89 23.67
N PHE A 205 0.21 -3.05 23.65
CA PHE A 205 -0.45 -4.23 23.09
C PHE A 205 -0.32 -4.28 21.57
N GLU A 206 -0.55 -3.16 20.89
CA GLU A 206 -0.46 -3.07 19.44
C GLU A 206 0.98 -3.23 18.95
N GLU A 207 1.97 -2.60 19.62
CA GLU A 207 3.39 -2.85 19.35
C GLU A 207 3.71 -4.35 19.51
N ALA A 208 3.30 -4.95 20.62
CA ALA A 208 3.52 -6.37 20.86
C ALA A 208 2.94 -7.24 19.74
N MET A 209 1.74 -6.93 19.26
CA MET A 209 1.06 -7.67 18.20
C MET A 209 1.71 -7.45 16.83
N TYR A 210 1.91 -6.20 16.39
CA TYR A 210 2.38 -5.88 15.05
C TYR A 210 3.87 -6.22 14.86
N GLN A 211 4.70 -6.01 15.87
CA GLN A 211 6.14 -6.29 15.76
C GLN A 211 6.50 -7.76 15.94
N ASN A 212 5.55 -8.62 16.33
CA ASN A 212 5.75 -10.06 16.53
C ASN A 212 4.73 -10.88 15.72
N PRO A 213 4.89 -11.02 14.39
CA PRO A 213 3.86 -11.58 13.49
C PRO A 213 3.53 -13.07 13.71
N LEU A 214 4.24 -13.77 14.61
CA LEU A 214 3.87 -15.11 15.07
C LEU A 214 2.74 -15.10 16.12
N ILE A 215 2.30 -13.92 16.58
CA ILE A 215 1.06 -13.76 17.34
C ILE A 215 -0.10 -13.80 16.33
N LEU A 216 -0.67 -14.98 16.14
CA LEU A 216 -1.67 -15.22 15.10
C LEU A 216 -3.09 -15.02 15.60
N GLY A 217 -3.92 -14.37 14.76
CA GLY A 217 -5.38 -14.42 14.88
C GLY A 217 -5.94 -13.87 16.18
N VAL A 218 -5.35 -12.80 16.73
CA VAL A 218 -5.98 -12.02 17.80
C VAL A 218 -7.34 -11.54 17.29
N LYS A 219 -8.40 -11.76 18.06
CA LYS A 219 -9.79 -11.44 17.70
C LYS A 219 -10.34 -10.26 18.48
N ASN A 220 -10.13 -10.29 19.79
CA ASN A 220 -10.63 -9.27 20.71
C ASN A 220 -9.71 -9.16 21.93
N ILE A 221 -9.70 -7.99 22.53
CA ILE A 221 -9.05 -7.69 23.81
C ILE A 221 -10.09 -7.10 24.77
N ALA A 222 -9.97 -7.40 26.07
CA ALA A 222 -10.80 -6.82 27.12
C ALA A 222 -9.98 -6.66 28.41
N LEU A 223 -10.38 -5.71 29.25
CA LEU A 223 -9.76 -5.44 30.54
C LEU A 223 -10.72 -5.81 31.67
N SER A 224 -10.23 -6.46 32.73
CA SER A 224 -11.05 -6.72 33.92
C SER A 224 -11.40 -5.44 34.66
N LYS A 225 -12.50 -5.46 35.43
CA LYS A 225 -12.98 -4.31 36.23
C LYS A 225 -11.92 -3.69 37.16
N ASN A 226 -10.97 -4.50 37.66
CA ASN A 226 -9.90 -4.02 38.53
C ASN A 226 -8.63 -3.58 37.77
N GLY A 227 -8.61 -3.68 36.44
CA GLY A 227 -7.46 -3.29 35.61
C GLY A 227 -6.27 -4.25 35.64
N HIS A 228 -6.34 -5.35 36.39
CA HIS A 228 -5.19 -6.25 36.61
C HIS A 228 -5.11 -7.40 35.60
N MET A 229 -6.18 -7.68 34.85
CA MET A 229 -6.22 -8.80 33.92
C MET A 229 -6.58 -8.32 32.51
N LEU A 230 -5.69 -8.60 31.57
CA LEU A 230 -5.95 -8.46 30.15
C LEU A 230 -6.46 -9.80 29.59
N ILE A 231 -7.57 -9.76 28.86
CA ILE A 231 -8.23 -10.92 28.28
C ILE A 231 -8.12 -10.84 26.78
N VAL A 232 -7.44 -11.81 26.17
CA VAL A 232 -7.22 -11.88 24.72
C VAL A 232 -7.97 -13.09 24.17
N SER A 233 -8.79 -12.87 23.15
CA SER A 233 -9.46 -13.93 22.40
C SER A 233 -8.76 -14.14 21.08
N TYR A 234 -8.66 -15.40 20.64
CA TYR A 234 -8.03 -15.77 19.37
C TYR A 234 -9.02 -16.51 18.46
N GLU A 235 -8.80 -16.41 17.15
CA GLU A 235 -9.59 -17.10 16.13
C GLU A 235 -9.45 -18.62 16.19
N ASP A 236 -8.21 -19.10 16.39
CA ASP A 236 -7.89 -20.52 16.44
C ASP A 236 -7.78 -21.06 17.87
N ASN A 237 -7.95 -22.37 18.00
CA ASN A 237 -7.60 -23.09 19.23
C ASN A 237 -6.08 -23.32 19.33
N GLN A 238 -5.59 -23.72 20.51
CA GLN A 238 -4.16 -23.93 20.79
C GLN A 238 -3.45 -24.82 19.74
N LYS A 239 -4.07 -25.93 19.36
CA LYS A 239 -3.46 -26.91 18.46
C LYS A 239 -3.26 -26.36 17.05
N GLU A 240 -4.27 -25.68 16.50
CA GLU A 240 -4.14 -25.07 15.17
C GLU A 240 -3.21 -23.86 15.20
N PHE A 241 -3.21 -23.07 16.28
CA PHE A 241 -2.26 -21.96 16.48
C PHE A 241 -0.80 -22.45 16.44
N GLU A 242 -0.46 -23.47 17.23
CA GLU A 242 0.90 -24.05 17.27
C GLU A 242 1.32 -24.64 15.92
N LYS A 243 0.42 -25.36 15.25
CA LYS A 243 0.65 -25.94 13.93
C LYS A 243 0.90 -24.88 12.85
N LYS A 244 0.16 -23.76 12.90
CA LYS A 244 0.38 -22.63 11.97
C LYS A 244 1.71 -21.96 12.25
N GLN A 245 2.06 -21.69 13.51
CA GLN A 245 3.37 -21.16 13.86
C GLN A 245 4.52 -22.08 13.41
N GLU A 246 4.41 -23.40 13.58
CA GLU A 246 5.43 -24.35 13.12
C GLU A 246 5.57 -24.34 11.59
N SER A 247 4.45 -24.31 10.86
CA SER A 247 4.45 -24.20 9.40
C SER A 247 5.12 -22.92 8.92
N ILE A 248 4.83 -21.78 9.55
CA ILE A 248 5.46 -20.49 9.24
C ILE A 248 6.96 -20.56 9.50
N ARG A 249 7.40 -20.99 10.70
CA ARG A 249 8.83 -21.08 11.04
C ARG A 249 9.59 -21.96 10.07
N LYS A 250 8.99 -23.08 9.64
CA LYS A 250 9.59 -23.97 8.66
C LYS A 250 9.74 -23.26 7.31
N GLU A 251 8.67 -22.65 6.80
CA GLU A 251 8.70 -21.96 5.51
C GLU A 251 9.69 -20.79 5.52
N VAL A 252 9.70 -19.96 6.58
CA VAL A 252 10.65 -18.85 6.75
C VAL A 252 12.08 -19.33 6.61
N LYS A 253 12.46 -20.41 7.28
CA LYS A 253 13.82 -20.99 7.21
C LYS A 253 14.17 -21.50 5.82
N GLU A 254 13.25 -22.24 5.18
CA GLU A 254 13.48 -22.77 3.84
C GLU A 254 13.60 -21.66 2.80
N VAL A 255 12.78 -20.62 2.91
CA VAL A 255 12.79 -19.45 2.02
C VAL A 255 14.04 -18.61 2.25
N ALA A 256 14.37 -18.25 3.49
CA ALA A 256 15.55 -17.47 3.82
C ALA A 256 16.82 -18.14 3.26
N LYS A 257 16.97 -19.46 3.47
CA LYS A 257 18.07 -20.25 2.91
C LYS A 257 18.11 -20.26 1.39
N LYS A 258 16.96 -20.18 0.72
CA LYS A 258 16.85 -20.19 -0.74
C LYS A 258 17.23 -18.83 -1.34
N ILE A 259 16.81 -17.73 -0.73
CA ILE A 259 16.88 -16.40 -1.34
C ILE A 259 18.07 -15.57 -0.85
N VAL A 260 18.59 -15.85 0.36
CA VAL A 260 19.73 -15.13 0.95
C VAL A 260 20.99 -15.99 0.95
N LYS A 261 22.12 -15.34 0.65
CA LYS A 261 23.48 -15.91 0.73
C LYS A 261 24.31 -15.09 1.72
N ASP A 262 25.34 -15.73 2.29
CA ASP A 262 26.16 -15.14 3.37
C ASP A 262 26.84 -13.81 3.00
N ASP A 263 27.10 -13.57 1.70
CA ASP A 263 27.78 -12.38 1.19
C ASP A 263 26.83 -11.24 0.75
N MET A 264 25.51 -11.41 0.93
CA MET A 264 24.55 -10.37 0.60
C MET A 264 24.59 -9.23 1.61
N SER A 265 24.65 -8.00 1.09
CA SER A 265 24.38 -6.78 1.86
C SER A 265 22.92 -6.73 2.31
N ASP A 266 22.61 -5.90 3.31
CA ASP A 266 21.25 -5.75 3.82
C ASP A 266 20.26 -5.27 2.75
N LEU A 267 20.69 -4.38 1.85
CA LEU A 267 19.92 -3.97 0.67
C LEU A 267 19.60 -5.17 -0.26
N GLN A 268 20.58 -6.05 -0.50
CA GLN A 268 20.36 -7.24 -1.33
C GLN A 268 19.42 -8.25 -0.67
N LYS A 269 19.50 -8.40 0.67
CA LYS A 269 18.58 -9.24 1.43
C LYS A 269 17.15 -8.71 1.34
N GLU A 270 16.96 -7.40 1.56
CA GLU A 270 15.67 -6.74 1.41
C GLU A 270 15.07 -6.97 0.02
N PHE A 271 15.85 -6.72 -1.04
CA PHE A 271 15.38 -6.89 -2.41
C PHE A 271 15.02 -8.35 -2.70
N ALA A 272 15.80 -9.31 -2.19
CA ALA A 272 15.51 -10.73 -2.33
C ALA A 272 14.20 -11.14 -1.62
N ILE A 273 13.95 -10.62 -0.42
CA ILE A 273 12.71 -10.85 0.34
C ILE A 273 11.52 -10.26 -0.42
N ASN A 274 11.60 -8.98 -0.82
CA ASN A 274 10.54 -8.32 -1.58
C ASN A 274 10.26 -9.09 -2.89
N GLN A 275 11.30 -9.44 -3.65
CA GLN A 275 11.16 -10.19 -4.91
C GLN A 275 10.48 -11.55 -4.68
N TYR A 276 10.85 -12.28 -3.62
CA TYR A 276 10.22 -13.55 -3.31
C TYR A 276 8.73 -13.40 -3.03
N LEU A 277 8.34 -12.40 -2.23
CA LEU A 277 6.94 -12.19 -1.85
C LEU A 277 6.08 -11.82 -3.07
N ILE A 278 6.57 -10.91 -3.93
CA ILE A 278 5.82 -10.50 -5.13
C ILE A 278 5.71 -11.63 -6.16
N GLU A 279 6.69 -12.53 -6.25
CA GLU A 279 6.65 -13.64 -7.23
C GLU A 279 5.79 -14.83 -6.77
N THR A 280 5.63 -15.03 -5.46
CA THR A 280 5.10 -16.28 -4.93
C THR A 280 3.73 -16.17 -4.29
N ALA A 281 3.30 -14.97 -3.89
CA ALA A 281 2.01 -14.76 -3.26
C ALA A 281 1.05 -13.98 -4.18
N LYS A 282 -0.24 -14.30 -4.06
CA LYS A 282 -1.31 -13.57 -4.73
C LYS A 282 -2.10 -12.74 -3.73
N TYR A 283 -2.57 -11.58 -4.17
CA TYR A 283 -3.48 -10.78 -3.37
C TYR A 283 -4.84 -11.46 -3.24
N ASP A 284 -5.43 -11.43 -2.04
CA ASP A 284 -6.75 -11.99 -1.75
C ASP A 284 -7.85 -10.93 -1.88
N ASP A 285 -8.30 -10.69 -3.12
CA ASP A 285 -9.37 -9.72 -3.41
C ASP A 285 -10.70 -10.09 -2.71
N ALA A 286 -10.96 -11.39 -2.49
CA ALA A 286 -12.18 -11.83 -1.82
C ALA A 286 -12.13 -11.55 -0.30
N ALA A 287 -10.96 -11.72 0.32
CA ALA A 287 -10.73 -11.29 1.70
C ALA A 287 -10.88 -9.77 1.87
N LEU A 288 -10.38 -8.98 0.91
CA LEU A 288 -10.57 -7.52 0.89
C LEU A 288 -12.05 -7.16 0.81
N GLU A 289 -12.78 -7.72 -0.16
CA GLU A 289 -14.22 -7.45 -0.33
C GLU A 289 -15.01 -7.84 0.94
N ASN A 290 -14.61 -8.93 1.61
CA ASN A 290 -15.20 -9.34 2.89
C ASN A 290 -14.90 -8.32 4.01
N ALA A 291 -13.66 -7.86 4.13
CA ALA A 291 -13.27 -6.84 5.10
C ALA A 291 -14.03 -5.53 4.85
N GLU A 292 -14.15 -5.07 3.60
CA GLU A 292 -14.91 -3.87 3.23
C GLU A 292 -16.38 -3.97 3.64
N LYS A 293 -17.03 -5.10 3.34
CA LYS A 293 -18.42 -5.38 3.77
C LYS A 293 -18.58 -5.29 5.28
N ASN A 294 -17.55 -5.68 6.03
CA ASN A 294 -17.48 -5.62 7.48
C ASN A 294 -16.82 -4.33 8.03
N GLN A 295 -16.63 -3.31 7.19
CA GLN A 295 -16.03 -2.02 7.55
C GLN A 295 -14.64 -2.15 8.19
N PHE A 296 -13.86 -3.13 7.74
CA PHE A 296 -12.52 -3.47 8.23
C PHE A 296 -12.45 -3.81 9.73
N LYS A 297 -13.56 -4.21 10.36
CA LYS A 297 -13.59 -4.55 11.80
C LYS A 297 -13.34 -6.02 12.10
N ASN A 298 -13.70 -6.88 11.16
CA ASN A 298 -13.51 -8.33 11.21
C ASN A 298 -13.64 -8.91 9.80
N VAL A 299 -13.36 -10.22 9.70
CA VAL A 299 -13.63 -11.01 8.50
C VAL A 299 -14.25 -12.34 8.87
N ASP A 300 -14.85 -12.99 7.88
CA ASP A 300 -15.32 -14.36 8.02
C ASP A 300 -14.15 -15.32 8.24
N LYS A 301 -14.40 -16.39 9.00
CA LYS A 301 -13.37 -17.34 9.47
C LYS A 301 -12.51 -17.90 8.33
N GLU A 302 -13.07 -18.08 7.15
CA GLU A 302 -12.36 -18.60 5.97
C GLU A 302 -11.26 -17.66 5.45
N PHE A 303 -11.36 -16.36 5.73
CA PHE A 303 -10.38 -15.35 5.34
C PHE A 303 -9.35 -15.04 6.43
N ASN A 304 -9.49 -15.57 7.65
CA ASN A 304 -8.58 -15.25 8.78
C ASN A 304 -7.09 -15.42 8.41
N ASP A 305 -6.75 -16.48 7.66
CA ASP A 305 -5.37 -16.76 7.29
C ASP A 305 -4.78 -15.69 6.37
N SER A 306 -5.61 -15.07 5.52
CA SER A 306 -5.23 -14.02 4.58
C SER A 306 -4.74 -12.75 5.27
N PHE A 307 -4.99 -12.59 6.59
CA PHE A 307 -4.55 -11.45 7.40
C PHE A 307 -3.37 -11.77 8.33
N THR A 308 -2.78 -12.97 8.21
CA THR A 308 -1.61 -13.40 9.00
C THR A 308 -0.48 -13.85 8.08
N PRO A 309 0.79 -13.91 8.53
CA PRO A 309 1.88 -14.41 7.68
C PRO A 309 1.65 -15.82 7.12
N TYR A 310 0.76 -16.61 7.74
CA TYR A 310 0.38 -17.93 7.23
C TYR A 310 -0.21 -17.87 5.81
N GLY A 311 -1.01 -16.84 5.50
CA GLY A 311 -1.61 -16.63 4.19
C GLY A 311 -0.56 -16.57 3.08
N VAL A 312 0.32 -15.57 3.14
CA VAL A 312 1.37 -15.34 2.13
C VAL A 312 2.45 -16.41 2.14
N LEU A 313 2.94 -16.85 3.31
CA LEU A 313 4.03 -17.81 3.38
C LEU A 313 3.57 -19.24 3.09
N VAL A 314 2.43 -19.68 3.61
CA VAL A 314 2.01 -21.09 3.51
C VAL A 314 0.94 -21.28 2.44
N ASN A 315 -0.14 -20.48 2.48
CA ASN A 315 -1.25 -20.60 1.53
C ASN A 315 -0.95 -19.93 0.17
N LYS A 316 0.09 -19.11 0.09
CA LYS A 316 0.48 -18.28 -1.07
C LYS A 316 -0.61 -17.28 -1.50
N VAL A 317 -1.45 -16.86 -0.56
CA VAL A 317 -2.54 -15.91 -0.78
C VAL A 317 -2.80 -15.10 0.49
N GLY A 318 -2.90 -13.76 0.38
CA GLY A 318 -3.17 -12.90 1.53
C GLY A 318 -3.33 -11.43 1.17
N VAL A 319 -3.59 -10.61 2.19
CA VAL A 319 -3.70 -9.15 2.08
C VAL A 319 -2.49 -8.44 2.71
N CYS A 320 -2.46 -7.11 2.69
CA CYS A 320 -1.32 -6.30 3.14
C CYS A 320 -0.71 -6.70 4.50
N ALA A 321 -1.54 -6.97 5.52
CA ALA A 321 -1.05 -7.43 6.83
C ALA A 321 -0.28 -8.77 6.77
N SER A 322 -0.70 -9.67 5.88
CA SER A 322 -0.01 -10.94 5.65
C SER A 322 1.34 -10.73 4.96
N TYR A 323 1.40 -9.85 3.95
CA TYR A 323 2.66 -9.47 3.29
C TYR A 323 3.63 -8.82 4.28
N ALA A 324 3.17 -7.83 5.06
CA ALA A 324 4.02 -7.09 5.98
C ALA A 324 4.57 -7.97 7.10
N GLY A 325 3.74 -8.86 7.66
CA GLY A 325 4.17 -9.83 8.66
C GLY A 325 5.10 -10.90 8.08
N ALA A 326 4.86 -11.37 6.86
CA ALA A 326 5.74 -12.31 6.18
C ALA A 326 7.14 -11.70 5.90
N PHE A 327 7.17 -10.45 5.44
CA PHE A 327 8.41 -9.71 5.24
C PHE A 327 9.20 -9.60 6.54
N LYS A 328 8.56 -9.14 7.64
CA LYS A 328 9.21 -9.01 8.96
C LYS A 328 9.82 -10.32 9.44
N LEU A 329 9.10 -11.45 9.31
CA LEU A 329 9.63 -12.76 9.72
C LEU A 329 10.81 -13.23 8.88
N LEU A 330 10.78 -12.98 7.56
CA LEU A 330 11.91 -13.29 6.68
C LEU A 330 13.12 -12.39 6.97
N ALA A 331 12.88 -11.11 7.25
CA ALA A 331 13.91 -10.14 7.61
C ALA A 331 14.59 -10.53 8.93
N ASP A 332 13.81 -10.89 9.95
CA ASP A 332 14.33 -11.35 11.25
C ASP A 332 15.22 -12.59 11.10
N GLU A 333 14.79 -13.59 10.30
CA GLU A 333 15.55 -14.82 10.07
C GLU A 333 16.93 -14.55 9.45
N VAL A 334 17.07 -13.48 8.65
CA VAL A 334 18.34 -13.12 7.98
C VAL A 334 19.07 -11.96 8.65
N GLY A 335 18.62 -11.56 9.85
CA GLY A 335 19.22 -10.50 10.66
C GLY A 335 19.08 -9.09 10.06
N LEU A 336 18.07 -8.87 9.22
CA LEU A 336 17.75 -7.57 8.64
C LEU A 336 16.80 -6.80 9.59
N GLU A 337 17.28 -5.68 10.14
CA GLU A 337 16.51 -4.87 11.08
C GLU A 337 15.31 -4.23 10.35
N SER A 338 14.10 -4.60 10.77
CA SER A 338 12.85 -4.13 10.17
C SER A 338 11.74 -4.02 11.20
N ILE A 339 10.72 -3.23 10.88
CA ILE A 339 9.47 -3.11 11.66
C ILE A 339 8.26 -3.24 10.74
N VAL A 340 7.13 -3.67 11.30
CA VAL A 340 5.81 -3.55 10.64
C VAL A 340 5.27 -2.15 10.94
N VAL A 341 4.72 -1.49 9.93
CA VAL A 341 4.11 -0.16 10.03
C VAL A 341 2.64 -0.28 9.65
N THR A 342 1.78 0.41 10.39
CA THR A 342 0.34 0.51 10.13
C THR A 342 -0.04 1.92 9.74
N GLY A 343 -1.15 2.04 9.04
CA GLY A 343 -1.68 3.31 8.62
C GLY A 343 -2.74 3.17 7.54
N TYR A 344 -2.68 4.06 6.55
CA TYR A 344 -3.69 4.17 5.51
C TYR A 344 -3.02 4.32 4.15
N LEU A 345 -3.42 3.45 3.22
CA LEU A 345 -3.06 3.59 1.83
C LEU A 345 -3.94 4.68 1.22
N ASP A 346 -3.27 5.64 0.59
CA ASP A 346 -3.92 6.81 0.02
C ASP A 346 -4.77 7.55 1.08
N GLY A 347 -4.54 7.38 2.39
CA GLY A 347 -5.30 8.06 3.44
C GLY A 347 -6.72 7.55 3.69
N GLU A 348 -7.17 6.49 3.02
CA GLU A 348 -8.55 6.01 3.12
C GLU A 348 -8.65 4.56 3.60
N VAL A 349 -7.86 3.67 3.00
CA VAL A 349 -7.98 2.23 3.25
C VAL A 349 -6.93 1.82 4.28
N PRO A 350 -7.30 1.13 5.38
CA PRO A 350 -6.33 0.64 6.35
C PRO A 350 -5.27 -0.23 5.68
N HIS A 351 -4.00 -0.01 6.02
CA HIS A 351 -2.88 -0.65 5.34
C HIS A 351 -1.71 -0.96 6.26
N ALA A 352 -0.95 -1.99 5.91
CA ALA A 352 0.26 -2.39 6.59
C ALA A 352 1.40 -2.61 5.60
N TRP A 353 2.59 -2.15 5.96
CA TRP A 353 3.84 -2.30 5.20
C TRP A 353 5.02 -2.44 6.16
N ASN A 354 6.25 -2.37 5.67
CA ASN A 354 7.43 -2.42 6.53
C ASN A 354 8.31 -1.19 6.36
N LYS A 355 9.11 -0.92 7.40
CA LYS A 355 10.33 -0.15 7.25
C LYS A 355 11.53 -1.03 7.55
N VAL A 356 12.60 -0.83 6.79
CA VAL A 356 13.86 -1.56 6.91
C VAL A 356 14.96 -0.55 7.15
N LYS A 357 15.87 -0.89 8.06
CA LYS A 357 17.04 -0.08 8.32
C LYS A 357 18.17 -0.53 7.42
N LEU A 358 18.62 0.37 6.56
CA LEU A 358 19.75 0.18 5.67
C LEU A 358 20.85 1.15 6.10
N ASP A 359 22.00 0.62 6.47
CA ASP A 359 23.07 1.39 7.10
C ASP A 359 22.56 2.14 8.35
N ASN A 360 22.40 3.47 8.29
CA ASN A 360 21.92 4.30 9.41
C ASN A 360 20.57 4.96 9.15
N ALA A 361 19.84 4.54 8.12
CA ALA A 361 18.61 5.18 7.67
C ALA A 361 17.47 4.16 7.53
N TRP A 362 16.24 4.61 7.81
CA TRP A 362 15.04 3.81 7.61
C TRP A 362 14.47 4.05 6.22
N HIS A 363 13.99 2.99 5.59
CA HIS A 363 13.37 3.02 4.28
C HIS A 363 12.06 2.26 4.30
N SER A 364 11.05 2.79 3.60
CA SER A 364 9.76 2.12 3.46
C SER A 364 9.82 1.08 2.35
N VAL A 365 9.24 -0.09 2.62
CA VAL A 365 8.99 -1.16 1.65
C VAL A 365 7.56 -1.66 1.79
N ASP A 366 6.80 -1.58 0.70
CA ASP A 366 5.45 -2.11 0.61
C ASP A 366 5.41 -3.23 -0.43
N SER A 367 5.72 -4.46 0.00
CA SER A 367 5.68 -5.63 -0.87
C SER A 367 4.31 -5.91 -1.47
N THR A 368 3.22 -5.43 -0.85
CA THR A 368 1.86 -5.58 -1.36
C THR A 368 1.66 -4.80 -2.66
N ASN A 369 2.10 -3.54 -2.68
CA ASN A 369 1.95 -2.64 -3.82
C ASN A 369 3.16 -2.64 -4.77
N ASN A 370 4.29 -3.21 -4.35
CA ASN A 370 5.40 -3.52 -5.24
C ASN A 370 5.08 -4.68 -6.21
N ASP A 371 4.10 -5.54 -5.88
CA ASP A 371 3.51 -6.56 -6.77
C ASP A 371 2.51 -5.95 -7.76
N ASN A 372 3.02 -5.09 -8.64
CA ASN A 372 2.25 -4.49 -9.73
C ASN A 372 3.04 -4.54 -11.04
N GLU A 373 2.57 -5.30 -12.02
CA GLU A 373 3.28 -5.49 -13.31
C GLU A 373 3.52 -4.17 -14.08
N LEU A 374 2.66 -3.16 -13.90
CA LEU A 374 2.77 -1.90 -14.62
C LEU A 374 3.73 -0.93 -13.91
N ILE A 375 3.73 -0.93 -12.58
CA ILE A 375 4.48 0.01 -11.73
C ILE A 375 5.31 -0.75 -10.68
N LEU A 376 6.00 -1.79 -11.14
CA LEU A 376 6.73 -2.74 -10.31
C LEU A 376 7.72 -2.03 -9.36
N ASN A 377 7.74 -2.43 -8.09
CA ASN A 377 8.67 -1.88 -7.09
C ASN A 377 8.63 -0.34 -6.93
N ALA A 378 7.53 0.32 -7.29
CA ALA A 378 7.38 1.77 -7.17
C ALA A 378 7.53 2.30 -5.74
N LEU A 379 7.33 1.46 -4.72
CA LEU A 379 7.45 1.80 -3.30
C LEU A 379 8.61 1.07 -2.61
N LEU A 380 9.56 0.51 -3.35
CA LEU A 380 10.76 -0.11 -2.79
C LEU A 380 11.84 0.97 -2.56
N ASN A 381 11.95 1.43 -1.31
CA ASN A 381 12.88 2.47 -0.85
C ASN A 381 12.71 3.82 -1.55
N ALA A 382 11.50 4.12 -2.03
CA ALA A 382 11.18 5.45 -2.54
C ALA A 382 11.23 6.47 -1.38
N PRO A 383 11.77 7.69 -1.62
CA PRO A 383 12.03 8.66 -0.56
C PRO A 383 10.74 9.09 0.14
N LYS A 384 10.83 9.41 1.43
CA LYS A 384 9.67 9.79 2.25
C LYS A 384 8.80 10.86 1.59
N LYS A 385 9.36 11.89 0.97
CA LYS A 385 8.61 12.96 0.27
C LYS A 385 7.73 12.44 -0.86
N ALA A 386 8.10 11.31 -1.47
CA ALA A 386 7.34 10.66 -2.54
C ALA A 386 6.33 9.63 -1.98
N THR A 387 6.64 9.00 -0.84
CA THR A 387 5.81 7.91 -0.29
C THR A 387 4.85 8.36 0.80
N LYS A 388 5.15 9.38 1.61
CA LYS A 388 4.35 9.84 2.77
C LYS A 388 2.89 10.17 2.46
N LYS A 389 2.59 10.42 1.19
CA LYS A 389 1.26 10.77 0.66
C LYS A 389 0.42 9.54 0.32
N ILE A 390 1.11 8.45 0.00
CA ILE A 390 0.57 7.15 -0.38
C ILE A 390 0.51 6.26 0.88
N LEU A 391 1.62 6.17 1.60
CA LEU A 391 1.77 5.41 2.84
C LEU A 391 1.65 6.36 4.03
N GLN A 392 0.42 6.60 4.49
CA GLN A 392 0.14 7.52 5.60
C GLN A 392 0.15 6.75 6.92
N GLU A 393 1.21 6.90 7.69
CA GLU A 393 1.41 6.22 8.98
C GLU A 393 0.37 6.63 10.02
N ASP A 394 -0.10 5.67 10.82
CA ASP A 394 -0.77 5.96 12.10
C ASP A 394 0.18 5.73 13.29
N GLU A 395 -0.32 5.80 14.52
CA GLU A 395 0.51 5.70 15.73
C GLU A 395 0.40 4.31 16.38
N ARG A 396 -0.26 3.34 15.74
CA ARG A 396 -0.63 2.06 16.37
C ARG A 396 0.48 1.02 16.39
N TYR A 397 1.48 1.17 15.54
CA TYR A 397 2.46 0.10 15.30
C TYR A 397 3.62 0.08 16.31
N LEU A 398 3.83 1.16 17.07
CA LEU A 398 4.87 1.31 18.08
C LEU A 398 4.34 2.12 19.26
N VAL A 399 5.02 2.01 20.40
CA VAL A 399 4.81 2.97 21.49
C VAL A 399 5.22 4.37 21.03
N ASP A 400 4.34 5.36 21.25
CA ASP A 400 4.42 6.74 20.76
C ASP A 400 5.82 7.38 20.88
N ASP A 401 6.48 7.17 22.03
CA ASP A 401 7.80 7.74 22.33
C ASP A 401 8.90 7.33 21.34
N TYR A 402 8.73 6.19 20.65
CA TYR A 402 9.71 5.61 19.72
C TYR A 402 9.41 5.90 18.26
N LEU A 403 8.21 6.40 17.89
CA LEU A 403 7.82 6.60 16.48
C LEU A 403 8.82 7.43 15.67
N LYS A 404 9.42 8.45 16.30
CA LYS A 404 10.39 9.35 15.65
C LYS A 404 11.72 8.69 15.31
N ASP A 405 12.07 7.61 15.99
CA ASP A 405 13.32 6.88 15.76
C ASP A 405 13.28 6.05 14.47
N TYR A 406 12.08 5.90 13.88
CA TYR A 406 11.79 5.10 12.70
C TYR A 406 11.36 5.97 11.50
N GLU A 407 11.72 7.25 11.48
CA GLU A 407 11.39 8.14 10.36
C GLU A 407 12.14 7.72 9.08
N ALA A 408 11.39 7.53 7.99
CA ALA A 408 11.99 7.15 6.71
C ALA A 408 12.82 8.30 6.10
N SER A 409 13.95 7.95 5.47
CA SER A 409 14.91 8.89 4.87
C SER A 409 14.42 9.50 3.55
N ASP A 410 14.84 10.73 3.29
CA ASP A 410 14.68 11.45 2.02
C ASP A 410 15.99 11.56 1.23
N ASP A 411 17.12 11.21 1.85
CA ASP A 411 18.46 11.55 1.38
C ASP A 411 19.19 10.38 0.70
N ASP A 412 18.82 9.14 1.03
CA ASP A 412 19.47 7.90 0.58
C ASP A 412 18.86 7.34 -0.71
N LYS A 413 18.77 8.19 -1.74
CA LYS A 413 18.17 7.83 -3.04
C LYS A 413 18.86 6.67 -3.74
N ASP A 414 20.12 6.40 -3.43
CA ASP A 414 20.90 5.30 -4.01
C ASP A 414 20.47 3.92 -3.49
N LYS A 415 19.59 3.86 -2.49
CA LYS A 415 18.93 2.63 -2.01
C LYS A 415 17.60 2.34 -2.69
N GLU A 416 17.03 3.32 -3.39
CA GLU A 416 15.78 3.14 -4.13
C GLU A 416 15.96 2.17 -5.29
N TYR A 417 15.01 1.23 -5.47
CA TYR A 417 15.03 0.23 -6.55
C TYR A 417 15.38 0.81 -7.93
N TYR A 418 14.74 1.90 -8.36
CA TYR A 418 14.98 2.47 -9.68
C TYR A 418 16.37 3.11 -9.81
N HIS A 419 16.95 3.62 -8.72
CA HIS A 419 18.33 4.12 -8.71
C HIS A 419 19.35 2.97 -8.71
N VAL A 420 19.12 1.94 -7.88
CA VAL A 420 19.96 0.74 -7.81
C VAL A 420 20.01 0.01 -9.16
N GLU A 421 18.86 -0.19 -9.78
CA GLU A 421 18.71 -0.85 -11.08
C GLU A 421 19.07 0.05 -12.27
N LYS A 422 19.48 1.31 -12.03
CA LYS A 422 19.83 2.29 -13.07
C LYS A 422 18.69 2.53 -14.07
N LYS A 423 17.46 2.53 -13.57
CA LYS A 423 16.20 2.80 -14.30
C LYS A 423 15.61 4.19 -13.99
N PHE A 424 16.27 4.97 -13.15
CA PHE A 424 15.92 6.37 -12.91
C PHE A 424 16.61 7.30 -13.91
N PHE A 425 15.87 8.21 -14.52
CA PHE A 425 16.38 9.26 -15.41
C PHE A 425 15.62 10.57 -15.17
N ASP A 426 16.31 11.70 -15.23
CA ASP A 426 15.63 13.00 -15.13
C ASP A 426 14.63 13.21 -16.28
N GLN A 427 13.72 14.17 -16.14
CA GLN A 427 12.68 14.43 -17.15
C GLN A 427 13.23 14.75 -18.55
N LYS A 428 14.46 15.28 -18.66
CA LYS A 428 15.08 15.63 -19.95
C LYS A 428 15.63 14.41 -20.67
N GLU A 429 16.05 13.39 -19.92
CA GLU A 429 16.68 12.18 -20.44
C GLU A 429 15.70 11.00 -20.58
N VAL A 430 14.63 10.97 -19.75
CA VAL A 430 13.76 9.79 -19.64
C VAL A 430 13.11 9.40 -20.98
N ALA A 431 12.68 10.37 -21.79
CA ALA A 431 12.08 10.10 -23.10
C ALA A 431 13.04 9.33 -24.03
N GLN A 432 14.31 9.73 -24.06
CA GLN A 432 15.33 9.03 -24.86
C GLN A 432 15.55 7.60 -24.36
N LYS A 433 15.51 7.38 -23.05
CA LYS A 433 15.69 6.04 -22.45
C LYS A 433 14.49 5.13 -22.68
N LEU A 434 13.29 5.67 -22.66
CA LEU A 434 12.07 4.97 -23.05
C LEU A 434 12.15 4.52 -24.52
N ILE A 435 12.58 5.39 -25.43
CA ILE A 435 12.83 5.07 -26.84
C ILE A 435 13.86 3.92 -26.97
N GLU A 436 15.01 4.05 -26.30
CA GLU A 436 16.10 3.06 -26.38
C GLU A 436 15.66 1.66 -25.91
N GLY A 437 14.84 1.57 -24.86
CA GLY A 437 14.34 0.29 -24.38
C GLY A 437 13.16 -0.26 -25.19
N LEU A 438 12.22 0.57 -25.64
CA LEU A 438 11.12 0.14 -26.53
C LEU A 438 11.61 -0.32 -27.91
N LYS A 439 12.81 0.05 -28.33
CA LYS A 439 13.47 -0.52 -29.53
C LYS A 439 13.94 -1.97 -29.32
N LYS A 440 14.01 -2.45 -28.08
CA LYS A 440 14.55 -3.77 -27.70
C LYS A 440 13.48 -4.69 -27.12
N GLU A 441 12.60 -4.14 -26.31
CA GLU A 441 11.58 -4.84 -25.56
C GLU A 441 10.17 -4.36 -25.96
N GLU A 442 9.15 -5.16 -25.70
CA GLU A 442 7.76 -4.82 -25.99
C GLU A 442 7.22 -3.70 -25.09
N SER A 443 7.66 -3.69 -23.83
CA SER A 443 7.30 -2.70 -22.83
C SER A 443 8.53 -2.29 -22.01
N ILE A 444 8.44 -1.12 -21.38
CA ILE A 444 9.49 -0.59 -20.53
C ILE A 444 8.87 0.15 -19.33
N THR A 445 9.50 -0.02 -18.17
CA THR A 445 9.17 0.72 -16.95
C THR A 445 10.42 1.44 -16.47
N LEU A 446 10.37 2.78 -16.43
CA LEU A 446 11.43 3.64 -15.91
C LEU A 446 10.86 4.59 -14.86
N ARG A 447 11.73 5.22 -14.06
CA ARG A 447 11.32 6.28 -13.13
C ARG A 447 11.97 7.60 -13.50
N THR A 448 11.25 8.69 -13.25
CA THR A 448 11.73 10.07 -13.31
C THR A 448 11.35 10.82 -12.03
N ASP A 449 11.31 12.14 -12.08
CA ASP A 449 10.85 12.97 -10.98
C ASP A 449 9.46 12.54 -10.46
N TYR A 450 9.32 12.43 -9.14
CA TYR A 450 8.14 11.88 -8.46
C TYR A 450 6.86 12.72 -8.59
N GLN A 451 6.96 13.95 -9.11
CA GLN A 451 5.86 14.92 -9.18
C GLN A 451 5.49 15.37 -10.60
N ILE A 452 5.79 14.54 -11.61
CA ILE A 452 5.27 14.78 -12.97
C ILE A 452 3.74 14.84 -12.99
N ASP A 453 3.21 15.62 -13.91
CA ASP A 453 1.78 15.71 -14.20
C ASP A 453 1.39 15.11 -15.56
N ASP A 454 0.11 15.23 -15.92
CA ASP A 454 -0.41 14.68 -17.18
C ASP A 454 0.26 15.35 -18.40
N ASP A 455 0.67 16.61 -18.32
CA ASP A 455 1.30 17.35 -19.42
C ASP A 455 2.77 16.97 -19.60
N ASP A 456 3.50 16.81 -18.49
CA ASP A 456 4.85 16.24 -18.46
C ASP A 456 4.85 14.84 -19.10
N PHE A 457 3.92 13.98 -18.67
CA PHE A 457 3.78 12.62 -19.20
C PHE A 457 3.46 12.63 -20.69
N MET A 458 2.50 13.45 -21.13
CA MET A 458 2.13 13.54 -22.55
C MET A 458 3.25 14.13 -23.41
N SER A 459 4.06 15.05 -22.86
CA SER A 459 5.26 15.58 -23.52
C SER A 459 6.31 14.49 -23.74
N ILE A 460 6.54 13.65 -22.73
CA ILE A 460 7.41 12.47 -22.83
C ILE A 460 6.88 11.51 -23.90
N VAL A 461 5.61 11.14 -23.86
CA VAL A 461 4.98 10.24 -24.83
C VAL A 461 5.06 10.79 -26.26
N LYS A 462 4.83 12.09 -26.45
CA LYS A 462 4.95 12.75 -27.76
C LYS A 462 6.37 12.65 -28.31
N ALA A 463 7.39 12.86 -27.48
CA ALA A 463 8.78 12.70 -27.88
C ALA A 463 9.10 11.24 -28.29
N VAL A 464 8.59 10.26 -27.53
CA VAL A 464 8.73 8.83 -27.84
C VAL A 464 8.05 8.47 -29.17
N ASN A 465 6.80 8.88 -29.37
CA ASN A 465 6.03 8.60 -30.58
C ASN A 465 6.64 9.23 -31.83
N ALA A 466 7.17 10.45 -31.73
CA ALA A 466 7.82 11.13 -32.85
C ALA A 466 9.04 10.36 -33.39
N GLU A 467 9.82 9.75 -32.50
CA GLU A 467 11.03 8.98 -32.87
C GLU A 467 10.69 7.55 -33.30
N LEU A 468 9.80 6.86 -32.58
CA LEU A 468 9.44 5.47 -32.90
C LEU A 468 8.46 5.36 -34.07
N ARG A 469 7.78 6.45 -34.43
CA ARG A 469 6.66 6.47 -35.39
C ARG A 469 5.58 5.45 -35.02
N ASN A 470 5.42 5.20 -33.72
CA ASN A 470 4.36 4.37 -33.18
C ASN A 470 3.23 5.27 -32.70
N GLU A 471 2.06 5.12 -33.30
CA GLU A 471 0.89 5.91 -32.98
C GLU A 471 -0.06 5.24 -31.99
N ASP A 472 0.21 3.97 -31.65
CA ASP A 472 -0.61 3.08 -30.81
C ASP A 472 0.07 2.79 -29.44
N LEU A 473 0.98 3.66 -29.01
CA LEU A 473 1.70 3.50 -27.75
C LEU A 473 0.72 3.56 -26.58
N LYS A 474 0.77 2.54 -25.72
CA LYS A 474 0.00 2.50 -24.47
C LYS A 474 0.87 2.92 -23.31
N GLY A 475 0.26 3.55 -22.31
CA GLY A 475 1.04 4.03 -21.18
C GLY A 475 0.24 4.42 -19.96
N THR A 476 0.99 4.55 -18.87
CA THR A 476 0.51 5.14 -17.61
C THR A 476 1.71 5.63 -16.81
N TYR A 477 1.45 6.47 -15.81
CA TYR A 477 2.45 6.86 -14.84
C TYR A 477 1.84 6.93 -13.44
N TRP A 478 2.68 6.72 -12.42
CA TRP A 478 2.34 6.91 -11.03
C TRP A 478 3.60 7.17 -10.20
N ASN A 479 3.59 8.24 -9.39
CA ASN A 479 4.72 8.59 -8.52
C ASN A 479 6.08 8.61 -9.27
N GLY A 480 6.11 9.24 -10.44
CA GLY A 480 7.27 9.32 -11.34
C GLY A 480 7.63 8.03 -12.08
N VAL A 481 7.01 6.89 -11.78
CA VAL A 481 7.19 5.64 -12.55
C VAL A 481 6.36 5.74 -13.81
N ILE A 482 7.01 5.57 -14.96
CA ILE A 482 6.42 5.60 -16.29
C ILE A 482 6.49 4.20 -16.88
N PHE A 483 5.33 3.67 -17.27
CA PHE A 483 5.21 2.45 -18.07
C PHE A 483 4.75 2.80 -19.48
N LEU A 484 5.46 2.28 -20.49
CA LEU A 484 5.06 2.38 -21.89
C LEU A 484 5.14 1.00 -22.57
N SER A 485 4.21 0.75 -23.49
CA SER A 485 4.12 -0.49 -24.27
C SER A 485 3.82 -0.19 -25.74
N ASN A 486 4.49 -0.92 -26.64
CA ASN A 486 4.22 -0.88 -28.08
C ASN A 486 3.02 -1.73 -28.51
N LYS A 487 2.38 -2.47 -27.58
CA LYS A 487 1.19 -3.29 -27.85
C LYS A 487 0.08 -3.08 -26.86
#